data_AF-A0A6G1L8N8-F1
#
_entry.id   AF-A0A6G1L8N8-F1
#
_cell.length_a   1.000
_cell.length_b   1.000
_cell.length_c   1.000
_cell.angle_alpha   90.00
_cell.angle_beta   90.00
_cell.angle_gamma   90.00
#
_symmetry.space_group_name_H-M   'P 1'
#
loop_
_entity.id
_entity.type
_entity.pdbx_description
1 polymer ?
#
loop_
_entity_poly.entity_id
_entity_poly.type
_entity_poly.pdbx_seq_one_letter_code
_entity_poly.pdbx_strand_id
1 'polypeptide(L)'
;MAYLEEKYPAKPALPKDNKARAEARMIEEIVDTHYEAINWGYGEFEIASQTSIIQLWLAEKLGEKPYFNGDAFGYADICVAPVLNRSVHNGSEPATQSVAQWLAGVKERQTVKETSAEMEESVKI
;
A
#
# COMPACT_ATOMS: atom_id res chain seq x y z
N MET A 1 11.99 2.46 2.29
CA MET A 1 11.87 2.34 3.78
C MET A 1 13.10 1.79 4.52
N ALA A 2 14.21 1.45 3.82
CA ALA A 2 15.35 0.72 4.39
C ALA A 2 16.07 1.37 5.59
N TYR A 3 16.25 2.70 5.60
CA TYR A 3 16.97 3.38 6.69
C TYR A 3 16.32 3.18 8.07
N LEU A 4 14.98 3.20 8.15
CA LEU A 4 14.27 3.03 9.41
C LEU A 4 14.45 1.61 9.96
N GLU A 5 14.49 0.59 9.09
CA GLU A 5 14.77 -0.80 9.47
C GLU A 5 16.18 -0.97 10.04
N GLU A 6 17.17 -0.28 9.47
CA GLU A 6 18.56 -0.33 9.94
C GLU A 6 18.77 0.46 11.24
N LYS A 7 18.15 1.63 11.35
CA LYS A 7 18.31 2.52 12.51
C LYS A 7 17.55 2.04 13.74
N TYR A 8 16.42 1.37 13.57
CA TYR A 8 15.54 0.95 14.67
C TYR A 8 15.29 -0.58 14.70
N PRO A 9 16.34 -1.41 14.83
CA PRO A 9 16.24 -2.86 14.69
C PRO A 9 15.42 -3.55 15.78
N ALA A 10 15.16 -2.88 16.91
CA ALA A 10 14.35 -3.40 18.01
C ALA A 10 12.82 -3.41 17.70
N LYS A 11 12.39 -2.68 16.67
CA LYS A 11 10.99 -2.61 16.23
C LYS A 11 10.90 -2.80 14.70
N PRO A 12 11.27 -3.98 14.19
CA PRO A 12 11.30 -4.21 12.75
C PRO A 12 9.88 -4.18 12.17
N ALA A 13 9.68 -3.45 11.08
CA ALA A 13 8.46 -3.54 10.28
C ALA A 13 8.53 -4.74 9.32
N LEU A 14 9.73 -5.15 8.90
CA LEU A 14 9.91 -6.35 8.08
C LEU A 14 9.65 -7.64 8.90
N PRO A 15 9.14 -8.70 8.26
CA PRO A 15 9.04 -10.02 8.88
C PRO A 15 10.40 -10.56 9.31
N LYS A 16 10.40 -11.57 10.20
CA LYS A 16 11.62 -12.31 10.57
C LYS A 16 11.97 -13.41 9.55
N ASP A 17 10.95 -14.06 9.00
CA ASP A 17 11.14 -15.11 7.99
C ASP A 17 11.72 -14.53 6.69
N ASN A 18 12.75 -15.17 6.15
CA ASN A 18 13.46 -14.69 4.98
C ASN A 18 12.58 -14.65 3.73
N LYS A 19 11.68 -15.63 3.56
CA LYS A 19 10.79 -15.65 2.40
C LYS A 19 9.77 -14.51 2.49
N ALA A 20 9.12 -14.33 3.64
CA ALA A 20 8.21 -13.22 3.87
C ALA A 20 8.90 -11.85 3.72
N ARG A 21 10.16 -11.72 4.15
CA ARG A 21 10.96 -10.51 3.92
C ARG A 21 11.18 -10.21 2.44
N ALA A 22 11.53 -11.22 1.65
CA ALA A 22 11.74 -11.07 0.21
C ALA A 22 10.44 -10.66 -0.49
N GLU A 23 9.31 -11.26 -0.09
CA GLU A 23 7.99 -10.90 -0.60
C GLU A 23 7.61 -9.46 -0.26
N ALA A 24 7.82 -9.02 0.98
CA ALA A 24 7.55 -7.64 1.39
C ALA A 24 8.37 -6.61 0.59
N ARG A 25 9.64 -6.92 0.26
CA ARG A 25 10.48 -6.05 -0.59
C ARG A 25 10.07 -6.07 -2.05
N MET A 26 9.64 -7.22 -2.58
CA MET A 26 9.09 -7.29 -3.94
C MET A 26 7.81 -6.45 -4.05
N ILE A 27 6.96 -6.46 -3.03
CA ILE A 27 5.77 -5.60 -2.96
C ILE A 27 6.17 -4.12 -2.94
N GLU A 28 7.12 -3.72 -2.07
CA GLU A 28 7.65 -2.35 -2.09
C GLU A 28 8.11 -1.96 -3.49
N GLU A 29 8.98 -2.75 -4.11
CA GLU A 29 9.58 -2.44 -5.42
C GLU A 29 8.50 -2.20 -6.48
N ILE A 30 7.54 -3.11 -6.63
CA ILE A 30 6.48 -2.98 -7.64
C ILE A 30 5.58 -1.76 -7.36
N VAL A 31 5.27 -1.52 -6.08
CA VAL A 31 4.44 -0.38 -5.69
C VAL A 31 5.15 0.95 -5.96
N ASP A 32 6.42 1.08 -5.58
CA ASP A 32 7.21 2.31 -5.72
C ASP A 32 7.55 2.62 -7.19
N THR A 33 7.89 1.58 -7.97
CA THR A 33 8.35 1.79 -9.36
C THR A 33 7.23 1.81 -10.39
N HIS A 34 6.23 0.92 -10.26
CA HIS A 34 5.18 0.79 -11.27
C HIS A 34 3.89 1.45 -10.81
N TYR A 35 3.44 1.17 -9.59
CA TYR A 35 2.12 1.64 -9.17
C TYR A 35 2.12 3.16 -8.95
N GLU A 36 3.16 3.71 -8.32
CA GLU A 36 3.30 5.16 -8.22
C GLU A 36 3.43 5.81 -9.61
N ALA A 37 4.24 5.25 -10.52
CA ALA A 37 4.35 5.80 -11.88
C ALA A 37 3.00 5.85 -12.60
N ILE A 38 2.16 4.82 -12.45
CA ILE A 38 0.78 4.81 -12.92
C ILE A 38 0.00 5.95 -12.25
N ASN A 39 0.02 6.07 -10.92
CA ASN A 39 -0.67 7.17 -10.23
C ASN A 39 -0.26 8.57 -10.72
N TRP A 40 1.02 8.79 -11.04
CA TRP A 40 1.49 10.05 -11.62
C TRP A 40 0.97 10.28 -13.05
N GLY A 41 0.86 9.22 -13.86
CA GLY A 41 0.32 9.27 -15.22
C GLY A 41 -1.19 9.51 -15.31
N TYR A 42 -1.93 9.52 -14.20
CA TYR A 42 -3.40 9.64 -14.17
C TYR A 42 -3.93 10.93 -14.79
N GLY A 43 -3.12 11.99 -14.83
CA GLY A 43 -3.48 13.27 -15.46
C GLY A 43 -3.31 13.30 -16.99
N GLU A 44 -2.63 12.31 -17.58
CA GLU A 44 -2.15 12.40 -18.97
C GLU A 44 -2.69 11.28 -19.89
N PHE A 45 -3.10 10.13 -19.34
CA PHE A 45 -3.54 8.95 -20.11
C PHE A 45 -4.70 8.18 -19.46
N GLU A 46 -5.40 7.35 -20.25
CA GLU A 46 -6.46 6.44 -19.77
C GLU A 46 -5.83 5.19 -19.11
N ILE A 47 -5.46 5.32 -17.84
CA ILE A 47 -4.65 4.32 -17.11
C ILE A 47 -5.43 3.42 -16.15
N ALA A 48 -6.77 3.53 -16.11
CA ALA A 48 -7.62 2.75 -15.23
C ALA A 48 -7.36 1.23 -15.35
N SER A 49 -7.09 0.75 -16.58
CA SER A 49 -6.76 -0.67 -16.83
C SER A 49 -5.45 -1.11 -16.17
N GLN A 50 -4.43 -0.25 -16.14
CA GLN A 50 -3.13 -0.56 -15.53
C GLN A 50 -3.22 -0.56 -13.99
N THR A 51 -3.98 0.39 -13.43
CA THR A 51 -4.30 0.42 -12.00
C THR A 51 -4.97 -0.88 -11.56
N SER A 52 -5.97 -1.37 -12.31
CA SER A 52 -6.65 -2.61 -11.98
C SER A 52 -5.73 -3.84 -12.06
N ILE A 53 -4.78 -3.88 -13.00
CA ILE A 53 -3.81 -5.00 -13.11
C ILE A 53 -2.97 -5.10 -11.84
N ILE A 54 -2.42 -3.97 -11.35
CA ILE A 54 -1.62 -3.99 -10.13
C ILE A 54 -2.48 -4.34 -8.91
N GLN A 55 -3.70 -3.81 -8.82
CA GLN A 55 -4.58 -4.14 -7.70
C GLN A 55 -5.02 -5.61 -7.68
N LEU A 56 -5.17 -6.25 -8.84
CA LEU A 56 -5.41 -7.70 -8.93
C LEU A 56 -4.18 -8.49 -8.47
N TRP A 57 -2.98 -8.07 -8.87
CA TRP A 57 -1.73 -8.67 -8.38
C TRP A 57 -1.58 -8.50 -6.87
N LEU A 58 -1.90 -7.32 -6.33
CA LEU A 58 -1.93 -7.09 -4.88
C LEU A 58 -2.96 -7.99 -4.21
N ALA A 59 -4.16 -8.17 -4.78
CA ALA A 59 -5.15 -9.09 -4.23
C ALA A 59 -4.62 -10.53 -4.12
N GLU A 60 -3.86 -10.99 -5.13
CA GLU A 60 -3.17 -12.29 -5.08
C GLU A 60 -2.12 -12.33 -3.96
N LYS A 61 -1.33 -11.26 -3.78
CA LYS A 61 -0.31 -11.19 -2.71
C LYS A 61 -0.91 -11.07 -1.31
N LEU A 62 -2.06 -10.42 -1.18
CA LEU A 62 -2.81 -10.39 0.08
C LEU A 62 -3.36 -11.78 0.41
N GLY A 63 -3.97 -12.45 -0.58
CA GLY A 63 -4.58 -13.76 -0.40
C GLY A 63 -5.60 -13.75 0.74
N GLU A 64 -5.49 -14.70 1.66
CA GLU A 64 -6.34 -14.78 2.87
C GLU A 64 -5.71 -14.07 4.09
N LYS A 65 -4.53 -13.46 3.93
CA LYS A 65 -3.83 -12.80 5.04
C LYS A 65 -4.54 -11.50 5.42
N PRO A 66 -4.55 -11.12 6.71
CA PRO A 66 -5.12 -9.84 7.13
C PRO A 66 -4.27 -8.64 6.66
N TYR A 67 -2.99 -8.85 6.38
CA TYR A 67 -2.04 -7.85 5.94
C TYR A 67 -1.11 -8.40 4.86
N PHE A 68 -0.55 -7.53 4.01
CA PHE A 68 0.46 -7.92 3.03
C PHE A 68 1.69 -8.51 3.70
N ASN A 69 2.00 -8.01 4.90
CA ASN A 69 3.13 -8.45 5.72
C ASN A 69 2.83 -9.72 6.56
N GLY A 70 1.68 -10.38 6.36
CA GLY A 70 1.27 -11.59 7.08
C GLY A 70 0.18 -11.33 8.11
N ASP A 71 0.39 -11.84 9.33
CA ASP A 71 -0.58 -11.74 10.42
C ASP A 71 -0.61 -10.36 11.11
N ALA A 72 0.38 -9.51 10.83
CA ALA A 72 0.53 -8.20 11.44
C ALA A 72 0.88 -7.14 10.40
N PHE A 73 0.30 -5.95 10.56
CA PHE A 73 0.62 -4.77 9.77
C PHE A 73 2.12 -4.45 9.85
N GLY A 74 2.76 -4.26 8.71
CA GLY A 74 4.19 -3.93 8.68
C GLY A 74 4.65 -3.37 7.35
N TYR A 75 5.88 -3.72 6.97
CA TYR A 75 6.62 -3.04 5.90
C TYR A 75 5.84 -2.94 4.59
N ALA A 76 5.34 -4.07 4.08
CA ALA A 76 4.60 -4.10 2.83
C ALA A 76 3.32 -3.26 2.89
N ASP A 77 2.59 -3.31 4.01
CA ASP A 77 1.37 -2.53 4.19
C ASP A 77 1.62 -1.03 4.20
N ILE A 78 2.73 -0.60 4.85
CA ILE A 78 3.15 0.80 4.89
C ILE A 78 3.46 1.32 3.47
N CYS A 79 4.05 0.48 2.62
CA CYS A 79 4.33 0.83 1.23
C CYS A 79 3.06 0.89 0.37
N VAL A 80 2.15 -0.08 0.52
CA VAL A 80 0.93 -0.17 -0.32
C VAL A 80 -0.10 0.90 0.04
N ALA A 81 -0.30 1.17 1.33
CA ALA A 81 -1.42 1.98 1.82
C ALA A 81 -1.52 3.38 1.19
N PRO A 82 -0.46 4.22 1.16
CA PRO A 82 -0.56 5.56 0.59
C PRO A 82 -0.82 5.53 -0.92
N VAL A 83 -0.17 4.63 -1.65
CA VAL A 83 -0.26 4.51 -3.12
C VAL A 83 -1.64 4.06 -3.55
N LEU A 84 -2.18 3.02 -2.90
CA LEU A 84 -3.55 2.56 -3.16
C LEU A 84 -4.58 3.63 -2.78
N ASN A 85 -4.40 4.29 -1.63
CA ASN A 85 -5.29 5.36 -1.20
C ASN A 85 -5.33 6.51 -2.22
N ARG A 86 -4.20 6.86 -2.83
CA ARG A 86 -4.11 7.88 -3.88
C ARG A 86 -4.92 7.48 -5.12
N SER A 87 -4.83 6.24 -5.59
CA SER A 87 -5.65 5.79 -6.73
C SER A 87 -7.15 5.92 -6.43
N VAL A 88 -7.57 5.52 -5.23
CA VAL A 88 -8.98 5.62 -4.80
C VAL A 88 -9.41 7.09 -4.72
N HIS A 89 -8.57 7.95 -4.14
CA HIS A 89 -8.83 9.39 -4.10
C HIS A 89 -8.96 10.01 -5.50
N ASN A 90 -8.17 9.53 -6.47
CA ASN A 90 -8.24 9.97 -7.87
C ASN A 90 -9.41 9.35 -8.67
N GLY A 91 -10.27 8.55 -8.03
CA GLY A 91 -11.48 7.98 -8.64
C GLY A 91 -11.33 6.56 -9.19
N SER A 92 -10.20 5.89 -8.98
CA SER A 92 -10.06 4.46 -9.30
C SER A 92 -10.58 3.58 -8.17
N GLU A 93 -11.68 2.87 -8.41
CA GLU A 93 -12.21 1.92 -7.42
C GLU A 93 -11.27 0.73 -7.19
N PRO A 94 -11.20 0.17 -5.96
CA PRO A 94 -10.48 -1.07 -5.72
C PRO A 94 -10.97 -2.22 -6.60
N ALA A 95 -10.06 -2.88 -7.31
CA ALA A 95 -10.36 -3.93 -8.28
C ALA A 95 -10.94 -5.21 -7.66
N THR A 96 -10.79 -5.39 -6.34
CA THR A 96 -11.32 -6.56 -5.61
C THR A 96 -11.85 -6.16 -4.24
N GLN A 97 -12.78 -6.96 -3.73
CA GLN A 97 -13.35 -6.76 -2.40
C GLN A 97 -12.30 -6.94 -1.29
N SER A 98 -11.35 -7.87 -1.43
CA SER A 98 -10.29 -8.09 -0.43
C SER A 98 -9.38 -6.88 -0.29
N VAL A 99 -8.98 -6.28 -1.41
CA VAL A 99 -8.19 -5.04 -1.41
C VAL A 99 -8.99 -3.86 -0.84
N ALA A 100 -10.28 -3.75 -1.15
CA ALA A 100 -11.16 -2.74 -0.58
C ALA A 100 -11.29 -2.87 0.95
N GLN A 101 -11.53 -4.09 1.44
CA GLN A 101 -11.65 -4.39 2.87
C GLN A 101 -10.34 -4.15 3.62
N TRP A 102 -9.21 -4.56 3.04
CA TRP A 102 -7.89 -4.28 3.59
C TRP A 102 -7.65 -2.77 3.72
N LEU A 103 -7.92 -2.00 2.66
CA LEU A 103 -7.73 -0.54 2.69
C LEU A 103 -8.59 0.11 3.76
N ALA A 104 -9.87 -0.29 3.87
CA ALA A 104 -10.76 0.21 4.91
C ALA A 104 -10.22 -0.10 6.32
N GLY A 105 -9.76 -1.33 6.56
CA GLY A 105 -9.17 -1.72 7.85
C GLY A 105 -7.87 -0.98 8.17
N VAL A 106 -7.03 -0.72 7.16
CA VAL A 106 -5.78 0.03 7.33
C VAL A 106 -6.04 1.50 7.66
N LYS A 107 -7.02 2.14 7.01
CA LYS A 107 -7.44 3.52 7.33
C LYS A 107 -7.92 3.69 8.77
N GLU A 108 -8.45 2.62 9.38
CA GLU A 108 -8.92 2.68 10.76
C GLU A 108 -7.79 2.67 11.82
N ARG A 109 -6.56 2.34 11.41
CA ARG A 109 -5.40 2.26 12.32
C ARG A 109 -4.98 3.66 12.78
N GLN A 110 -4.73 3.82 14.08
CA GLN A 110 -4.29 5.11 14.64
C GLN A 110 -3.05 5.67 13.92
N THR A 111 -2.07 4.82 13.62
CA THR A 111 -0.83 5.19 12.92
C THR A 111 -1.02 5.63 11.46
N VAL A 112 -2.22 5.45 10.89
CA VAL A 112 -2.57 5.83 9.52
C VAL A 112 -3.59 6.97 9.50
N LYS A 113 -4.49 7.02 10.50
CA LYS A 113 -5.49 8.08 10.68
C LYS A 113 -4.89 9.46 10.73
N GLU A 114 -3.80 9.62 11.46
CA GLU A 114 -3.12 10.92 11.61
C GLU A 114 -2.67 11.46 10.24
N THR A 115 -1.95 10.65 9.46
CA THR A 115 -1.51 11.03 8.10
C THR A 115 -2.68 11.23 7.13
N SER A 116 -3.75 10.44 7.25
CA SER A 116 -4.94 10.61 6.40
C SER A 116 -5.67 11.93 6.71
N ALA A 117 -5.76 12.32 7.97
CA ALA A 117 -6.37 13.57 8.39
C ALA A 117 -5.59 14.79 7.88
N GLU A 118 -4.26 14.74 7.89
CA GLU A 118 -3.40 15.80 7.32
C GLU A 118 -3.67 16.01 5.82
N MET A 119 -3.84 14.92 5.06
CA MET A 119 -4.17 14.99 3.64
C MET A 119 -5.55 15.60 3.40
N GLU A 120 -6.57 15.17 4.15
CA GLU A 120 -7.92 15.74 4.05
C GLU A 120 -7.98 17.24 4.40
N GLU A 121 -7.14 17.68 5.34
CA GLU A 121 -7.01 19.11 5.68
C GLU A 121 -6.36 19.90 4.54
N SER A 122 -5.35 19.35 3.87
CA SER A 122 -4.66 20.01 2.75
C SER A 122 -5.53 20.28 1.52
N VAL A 123 -6.58 19.48 1.31
CA VAL A 123 -7.52 19.62 0.17
C VAL A 123 -8.57 20.72 0.42
N LYS A 124 -8.70 21.22 1.65
CA LYS A 124 -9.68 22.28 2.01
C LYS A 124 -9.20 23.70 1.73
N ILE A 125 -7.99 23.87 1.18
CA ILE A 125 -7.35 25.16 0.90
C ILE A 125 -7.56 25.56 -0.56
#